data_AF-A0A8S2AR18-F1
#
_entry.id   AF-A0A8S2AR18-F1
#
_cell.length_a   1.000
_cell.length_b   1.000
_cell.length_c   1.000
_cell.angle_alpha   90.00
_cell.angle_beta   90.00
_cell.angle_gamma   90.00
#
_symmetry.space_group_name_H-M   'P 1'
#
loop_
_entity.id
_entity.type
_entity.pdbx_description
1 polymer ?
#
loop_
_entity_poly.entity_id
_entity_poly.type
_entity_poly.pdbx_seq_one_letter_code
_entity_poly.pdbx_strand_id
1 'polypeptide(L)' 'MHPPLTPHRHPMCLEIIEEFQRCHIDHPIGKFFGECTELKVKLDRCFRQEKAVKRKVNFEQSKKLQERLKAIRKEETAET' A
#
# COMPACT_ATOMS: atom_id res chain seq x y z
N MET A 1 7.76 -10.04 -6.10
CA MET A 1 7.93 -8.76 -6.80
C MET A 1 7.38 -7.66 -5.89
N HIS A 2 8.24 -6.82 -5.33
CA HIS A 2 7.82 -5.71 -4.47
C HIS A 2 7.49 -4.47 -5.35
N PRO A 3 6.53 -3.62 -4.94
CA PRO A 3 6.32 -2.32 -5.58
C PRO A 3 7.55 -1.40 -5.46
N PRO A 4 7.61 -0.30 -6.22
CA PRO A 4 8.69 0.68 -6.13
C PRO A 4 8.86 1.22 -4.71
N LEU A 5 10.10 1.26 -4.22
CA LEU A 5 10.47 1.72 -2.88
C LEU A 5 10.42 3.25 -2.80
N THR A 6 9.22 3.80 -2.92
CA THR A 6 8.96 5.24 -2.85
C THR A 6 8.53 5.59 -1.43
N PRO A 7 9.41 6.17 -0.58
CA PRO A 7 9.15 6.33 0.85
C PRO A 7 7.85 7.10 1.15
N HIS A 8 7.59 8.15 0.37
CA HIS A 8 6.40 8.99 0.47
C HIS A 8 5.09 8.27 0.14
N ARG A 9 5.12 7.13 -0.55
CA ARG A 9 3.91 6.35 -0.89
C ARG A 9 3.60 5.24 0.10
N HIS A 10 4.55 4.92 0.96
CA HIS A 10 4.54 3.77 1.83
C HIS A 10 4.83 4.15 3.30
N PRO A 11 4.05 5.08 3.89
CA PRO A 11 4.33 5.60 5.23
C PRO A 11 4.35 4.51 6.31
N MET A 12 3.58 3.43 6.16
CA MET A 12 3.58 2.32 7.13
C MET A 12 4.81 1.40 7.02
N CYS A 13 5.55 1.47 5.93
CA CYS A 13 6.69 0.59 5.66
C CYS A 13 8.01 1.35 5.59
N LEU A 14 8.03 2.63 6.01
CA LEU A 14 9.18 3.52 5.85
C LEU A 14 10.45 2.94 6.49
N GLU A 15 10.36 2.51 7.75
CA GLU A 15 11.48 1.94 8.50
C GLU A 15 12.06 0.70 7.79
N ILE A 16 11.22 -0.21 7.32
CA ILE A 16 11.64 -1.43 6.63
C ILE A 16 12.26 -1.11 5.26
N ILE A 17 11.76 -0.09 4.56
CA ILE A 17 12.36 0.40 3.32
C ILE A 17 13.77 0.92 3.58
N GLU A 18 13.97 1.71 4.64
CA GLU A 18 15.28 2.25 5.01
C GLU A 18 16.26 1.12 5.37
N GLU A 19 15.84 0.15 6.18
CA GLU A 19 16.67 -1.03 6.52
C GLU A 19 17.06 -1.82 5.28
N PHE A 20 16.10 -2.07 4.37
CA PHE A 20 16.35 -2.80 3.14
C PHE A 20 17.31 -2.05 2.20
N GLN A 21 17.16 -0.72 2.11
CA GLN A 21 18.06 0.13 1.34
C GLN A 21 19.47 0.15 1.94
N ARG A 22 19.60 0.26 3.27
CA ARG A 22 20.90 0.16 3.97
C ARG A 22 21.57 -1.18 3.68
N CYS A 23 20.86 -2.29 3.78
CA CYS A 23 21.41 -3.61 3.45
C CYS A 23 21.95 -3.67 2.01
N HIS A 24 21.27 -3.08 1.02
CA HIS A 24 21.78 -3.01 -0.35
C HIS A 24 23.01 -2.10 -0.53
N ILE A 25 23.17 -1.07 0.30
CA ILE A 25 24.32 -0.16 0.31
C ILE A 25 25.53 -0.87 0.95
N ASP A 26 25.32 -1.52 2.08
CA ASP A 26 26.36 -2.22 2.85
C ASP A 26 26.83 -3.49 2.13
N HIS A 27 25.92 -4.15 1.40
CA HIS A 27 26.15 -5.42 0.71
C HIS A 27 25.91 -5.31 -0.80
N PRO A 28 26.71 -4.53 -1.54
CA PRO A 28 26.49 -4.26 -2.96
C PRO A 28 26.59 -5.53 -3.83
N ILE A 29 27.40 -6.51 -3.40
CA ILE A 29 27.53 -7.83 -4.04
C ILE A 29 26.57 -8.83 -3.36
N GLY A 30 26.48 -8.80 -2.03
CA GLY A 30 25.67 -9.71 -1.22
C GLY A 30 24.17 -9.67 -1.50
N LYS A 31 23.65 -8.55 -2.04
CA LYS A 31 22.26 -8.46 -2.53
C LYS A 31 21.92 -9.50 -3.61
N PHE A 32 22.91 -9.94 -4.41
CA PHE A 32 22.73 -10.98 -5.42
C PHE A 32 22.81 -12.40 -4.86
N PHE A 33 23.49 -12.57 -3.72
CA PHE A 33 23.65 -13.84 -3.02
C PHE A 33 22.59 -14.06 -1.93
N GLY A 34 21.68 -13.10 -1.74
CA GLY A 34 20.53 -13.24 -0.85
C GLY A 34 20.76 -12.76 0.59
N GLU A 35 21.83 -12.01 0.87
CA GLU A 35 22.12 -11.47 2.22
C GLU A 35 20.97 -10.58 2.75
N CYS A 36 20.24 -9.90 1.86
CA CYS A 36 19.10 -9.04 2.22
C CYS A 36 17.73 -9.72 2.09
N THR A 37 17.67 -11.05 1.94
CA THR A 37 16.40 -11.77 1.66
C THR A 37 15.39 -11.66 2.79
N GLU A 38 15.84 -11.73 4.05
CA GLU A 38 14.94 -11.61 5.21
C GLU A 38 14.26 -10.23 5.27
N LEU A 39 15.02 -9.17 5.02
CA LEU A 39 14.48 -7.80 4.94
C LEU A 39 13.50 -7.66 3.77
N LYS A 40 13.78 -8.29 2.63
CA LYS A 40 12.86 -8.35 1.49
C LYS A 40 11.53 -9.02 1.85
N VAL A 41 11.56 -10.12 2.60
CA VAL A 41 10.34 -10.83 3.04
C VAL A 41 9.52 -9.96 3.99
N LYS A 42 10.17 -9.29 4.96
CA LYS A 42 9.50 -8.34 5.86
C LYS A 42 8.86 -7.19 5.09
N LEU A 43 9.58 -6.64 4.11
CA LEU A 43 9.11 -5.55 3.26
C LEU A 43 7.88 -5.96 2.43
N ASP A 44 7.94 -7.14 1.79
CA ASP A 44 6.81 -7.67 1.03
C ASP A 44 5.57 -7.90 1.92
N ARG A 45 5.78 -8.37 3.16
CA ARG A 45 4.69 -8.53 4.14
C ARG A 45 4.09 -7.17 4.52
N CYS A 46 4.91 -6.16 4.77
CA CYS A 46 4.44 -4.82 5.07
C CYS A 46 3.62 -4.22 3.93
N PHE A 47 4.10 -4.32 2.68
CA PHE A 47 3.36 -3.82 1.52
C PHE A 47 2.01 -4.52 1.31
N ARG A 48 1.93 -5.82 1.61
CA ARG A 48 0.65 -6.55 1.56
C ARG A 48 -0.33 -6.02 2.62
N GLN A 49 0.15 -5.77 3.84
CA GLN A 49 -0.67 -5.21 4.91
C GLN A 49 -1.14 -3.79 4.56
N GLU A 50 -0.23 -2.95 4.09
CA GLU A 50 -0.58 -1.58 3.67
C GLU A 50 -1.62 -1.57 2.56
N LYS A 51 -1.43 -2.42 1.56
CA LYS A 51 -2.40 -2.57 0.47
C LYS A 51 -3.77 -3.04 1.00
N ALA A 52 -3.80 -3.93 1.99
CA ALA A 52 -5.04 -4.38 2.59
C ALA A 52 -5.76 -3.24 3.33
N VAL A 53 -5.04 -2.42 4.11
CA VAL A 53 -5.59 -1.25 4.79
C VAL A 53 -6.15 -0.24 3.78
N LYS A 54 -5.36 0.14 2.77
CA LYS A 54 -5.81 1.08 1.71
C LYS A 54 -7.05 0.56 0.98
N ARG A 55 -7.10 -0.75 0.69
CA ARG A 55 -8.28 -1.37 0.07
C ARG A 55 -9.54 -1.26 0.94
N LYS A 56 -9.42 -1.46 2.25
CA LYS A 56 -10.56 -1.32 3.18
C LYS A 56 -11.08 0.12 3.20
N VAL A 57 -10.18 1.10 3.34
CA VAL A 57 -10.54 2.53 3.34
C VAL A 57 -11.21 2.93 2.03
N ASN A 58 -10.63 2.54 0.89
CA ASN A 58 -11.20 2.85 -0.43
C ASN A 58 -12.56 2.17 -0.63
N PHE A 59 -12.75 0.96 -0.12
CA PHE A 59 -14.03 0.26 -0.18
C PHE A 59 -15.11 0.99 0.63
N GLU A 60 -14.80 1.42 1.84
CA GLU A 60 -15.73 2.19 2.69
C GLU A 60 -16.09 3.54 2.07
N GLN A 61 -15.10 4.24 1.52
CA GLN A 61 -15.31 5.51 0.82
C GLN A 61 -16.18 5.33 -0.43
N SER A 62 -15.91 4.28 -1.23
CA SER A 62 -16.70 3.94 -2.41
C SER A 62 -18.15 3.61 -2.04
N LYS A 63 -18.37 2.83 -0.97
CA LYS A 63 -19.70 2.52 -0.47
C LYS A 63 -20.47 3.78 -0.06
N LYS A 64 -19.84 4.67 0.71
CA LYS A 64 -20.45 5.95 1.12
C LYS A 64 -20.80 6.83 -0.08
N LEU A 65 -19.91 6.90 -1.08
CA LEU A 65 -20.17 7.65 -2.31
C LEU A 65 -21.35 7.04 -3.08
N GLN A 66 -21.37 5.71 -3.23
CA GLN A 66 -22.45 5.02 -3.92
C GLN A 66 -23.82 5.23 -3.24
N GLU A 67 -23.86 5.21 -1.91
CA GLU A 67 -25.08 5.47 -1.14
C GLU A 67 -25.58 6.91 -1.36
N ARG A 68 -24.68 7.91 -1.33
CA ARG A 68 -25.02 9.32 -1.62
C ARG A 68 -25.57 9.49 -3.03
N LEU A 69 -24.91 8.92 -4.03
CA LEU A 69 -25.35 9.01 -5.43
C LEU A 69 -26.72 8.34 -5.64
N LYS A 70 -26.99 7.23 -4.95
CA LYS A 70 -28.30 6.57 -4.97
C LYS A 70 -29.40 7.42 -4.33
N ALA A 71 -29.10 8.15 -3.25
CA ALA A 71 -30.05 9.04 -2.60
C ALA A 71 -30.42 10.22 -3.52
N ILE A 72 -29.41 10.91 -4.06
CA ILE A 72 -29.59 12.03 -5.00
C ILE A 72 -30.45 11.60 -6.20
N ARG A 73 -30.12 10.45 -6.82
CA ARG A 73 -30.89 9.94 -7.96
C ARG A 73 -32.35 9.67 -7.61
N LYS A 74 -32.65 9.18 -6.40
CA LYS A 74 -34.03 8.91 -5.97
C LYS A 74 -34.81 10.21 -5.78
N GLU A 75 -34.18 11.22 -5.19
CA GLU A 75 -34.76 12.57 -5.03
C GLU A 75 -35.10 13.17 -6.40
N GLU A 76 -34.14 13.15 -7.34
CA GLU A 76 -34.35 13.63 -8.71
C GLU A 76 -35.52 12.92 -9.42
N THR A 77 -35.65 11.60 -9.27
CA THR A 77 -36.76 10.84 -9.87
C THR A 77 -38.11 11.03 -9.18
N ALA A 78 -38.14 11.53 -7.94
CA ALA A 78 -39.37 11.77 -7.19
C ALA A 78 -39.92 13.19 -7.44
N GLU A 79 -39.08 14.10 -7.90
CA GLU A 79 -39.44 15.48 -8.23
C GLU A 79 -39.92 15.66 -9.69
N THR A 80 -39.69 14.66 -10.54
CA THR A 80 -40.17 14.55 -11.93
C THR A 80 -41.45 13.72 -12.04
#